data_AF-F8GI37-F1
#
_entry.id   AF-F8GI37-F1
#
_cell.length_a   1.000
_cell.length_b   1.000
_cell.length_c   1.000
_cell.angle_alpha   90.00
_cell.angle_beta   90.00
_cell.angle_gamma   90.00
#
_symmetry.space_group_name_H-M   'P 1'
#
loop_
_entity.id
_entity.type
_entity.pdbx_description
1 polymer ?
#
loop_
_entity_poly.entity_id
_entity_poly.type
_entity_poly.pdbx_seq_one_letter_code
_entity_poly.pdbx_strand_id
1 'polypeptide(L)'
;MSKSGSTSLDTAVNLEGGASGNVSFSGGNNVDTVSYVIPYSQISSIVQSKDGSWAINYTITSTSGSKDGSKSGSSTAAATDSLHDIERVSFSDGVHVALDIASPNQVAGAALALLYAGFDSLPSATTFGHWIAKADEINDSTTFDGSKVESLAQTMLTEYVPDGISDSSLVNILYTNVVGHVPDQDELNHFTQLLADGTYSQAGLFALAAESSLNTEQYAALIGNGLQYVAENGKVG
;
A
#
# COMPACT_ATOMS: atom_id res chain seq x y z
N MET A 1 3.44 23.96 20.81
CA MET A 1 4.76 24.35 20.27
C MET A 1 4.92 23.63 18.95
N SER A 2 4.78 24.33 17.83
CA SER A 2 4.97 23.79 16.49
C SER A 2 6.46 23.51 16.29
N LYS A 3 6.86 22.24 16.29
CA LYS A 3 8.23 21.87 15.97
C LYS A 3 8.37 21.88 14.44
N SER A 4 8.50 23.08 13.87
CA SER A 4 8.91 23.26 12.47
C SER A 4 10.42 23.07 12.40
N GLY A 5 10.84 21.85 12.10
CA GLY A 5 12.22 21.52 11.74
C GLY A 5 12.22 20.93 10.34
N SER A 6 12.58 21.75 9.35
CA SER A 6 12.89 21.26 8.00
C SER A 6 14.31 20.71 8.03
N THR A 7 14.43 19.38 8.01
CA THR A 7 15.62 18.69 7.52
C THR A 7 15.16 17.84 6.35
N SER A 8 15.77 18.01 5.18
CA SER A 8 15.65 17.07 4.07
C SER A 8 16.09 15.70 4.58
N LEU A 9 15.14 14.81 4.84
CA LEU A 9 15.40 13.44 5.23
C LEU A 9 15.31 12.60 3.96
N ASP A 10 16.46 12.42 3.33
CA ASP A 10 16.64 11.51 2.19
C ASP A 10 16.87 10.06 2.69
N THR A 11 16.25 9.71 3.82
CA THR A 11 16.36 8.42 4.50
C THR A 11 15.01 8.15 5.14
N ALA A 12 14.49 6.92 5.04
CA ALA A 12 13.21 6.54 5.62
C ALA A 12 13.07 7.06 7.05
N VAL A 13 12.01 7.84 7.30
CA VAL A 13 11.79 8.45 8.59
C VAL A 13 10.85 7.58 9.40
N ASN A 14 11.39 6.99 10.46
CA ASN A 14 10.58 6.35 11.50
C ASN A 14 10.14 7.42 12.51
N LEU A 15 8.86 7.81 12.43
CA LEU A 15 8.25 8.79 13.32
C LEU A 15 7.42 8.07 14.40
N GLU A 16 7.36 8.60 15.61
CA GLU A 16 6.55 8.01 16.69
C GLU A 16 5.22 8.75 16.86
N GLY A 17 4.11 8.02 16.73
CA GLY A 17 2.73 8.49 16.93
C GLY A 17 2.05 7.87 18.15
N GLY A 18 0.90 8.43 18.55
CA GLY A 18 0.05 7.83 19.59
C GLY A 18 0.42 8.11 21.04
N ALA A 19 1.51 8.85 21.31
CA ALA A 19 2.01 9.08 22.66
C ALA A 19 1.28 10.21 23.42
N SER A 20 0.90 11.30 22.74
CA SER A 20 0.15 12.40 23.37
C SER A 20 -0.38 13.42 22.35
N GLY A 21 -1.68 13.77 22.49
CA GLY A 21 -2.30 14.89 21.77
C GLY A 21 -2.29 14.74 20.25
N ASN A 22 -2.61 15.83 19.55
CA ASN A 22 -2.62 15.86 18.10
C ASN A 22 -1.22 16.21 17.57
N VAL A 23 -0.67 15.38 16.69
CA VAL A 23 0.66 15.57 16.09
C VAL A 23 0.53 15.70 14.56
N SER A 24 1.42 16.48 13.94
CA SER A 24 1.55 16.52 12.49
C SER A 24 2.87 15.85 12.09
N PHE A 25 2.80 14.89 11.20
CA PHE A 25 3.92 14.19 10.60
C PHE A 25 4.02 14.58 9.13
N SER A 26 5.25 14.75 8.67
CA SER A 26 5.58 15.00 7.27
C SER A 26 6.73 14.07 6.92
N GLY A 27 6.50 13.18 5.96
CA GLY A 27 7.59 12.43 5.35
C GLY A 27 8.26 13.24 4.25
N GLY A 28 8.96 12.52 3.40
CA GLY A 28 9.67 13.05 2.26
C GLY A 28 9.48 12.14 1.06
N ASN A 29 10.59 11.86 0.42
CA ASN A 29 10.63 11.27 -0.91
C ASN A 29 10.77 9.74 -0.89
N ASN A 30 11.03 9.16 0.27
CA ASN A 30 11.24 7.72 0.45
C ASN A 30 10.00 7.09 1.08
N VAL A 31 9.98 5.77 1.24
CA VAL A 31 8.92 5.11 2.00
C VAL A 31 9.04 5.52 3.47
N ASP A 32 8.10 6.33 3.94
CA ASP A 32 8.05 6.84 5.29
C ASP A 32 7.02 6.11 6.14
N THR A 33 7.37 5.85 7.40
CA THR A 33 6.55 5.07 8.32
C THR A 33 6.34 5.81 9.64
N VAL A 34 5.08 6.01 10.03
CA VAL A 34 4.75 6.41 11.41
C VAL A 34 4.47 5.16 12.24
N SER A 35 5.28 4.94 13.26
CA SER A 35 5.12 3.87 14.26
C SER A 35 4.32 4.37 15.46
N TYR A 36 3.11 3.86 15.63
CA TYR A 36 2.25 4.15 16.76
C TYR A 36 2.61 3.27 17.96
N VAL A 37 2.85 3.90 19.11
CA VAL A 37 3.15 3.17 20.36
C VAL A 37 1.91 2.49 20.97
N ILE A 38 0.73 2.77 20.41
CA ILE A 38 -0.55 2.17 20.78
C ILE A 38 -0.92 1.03 19.83
N PRO A 39 -1.69 0.03 20.29
CA PRO A 39 -2.16 -1.06 19.42
C PRO A 39 -3.21 -0.56 18.44
N TYR A 40 -3.38 -1.24 17.29
CA TYR A 40 -4.38 -0.89 16.28
C TYR A 40 -5.81 -0.85 16.85
N SER A 41 -6.09 -1.67 17.88
CA SER A 41 -7.37 -1.66 18.60
C SER A 41 -7.75 -0.33 19.27
N GLN A 42 -6.81 0.61 19.43
CA GLN A 42 -7.07 1.97 19.93
C GLN A 42 -7.29 3.00 18.82
N ILE A 43 -7.12 2.60 17.54
CA ILE A 43 -7.40 3.43 16.39
C ILE A 43 -8.91 3.41 16.13
N SER A 44 -9.50 4.60 16.21
CA SER A 44 -10.92 4.80 15.93
C SER A 44 -11.19 4.90 14.44
N SER A 45 -10.32 5.57 13.69
CA SER A 45 -10.41 5.64 12.22
C SER A 45 -9.11 6.15 11.61
N ILE A 46 -8.76 5.57 10.47
CA ILE A 46 -7.84 6.15 9.48
C ILE A 46 -8.73 6.80 8.43
N VAL A 47 -8.44 8.02 7.99
CA VAL A 47 -9.26 8.75 7.00
C VAL A 47 -8.34 9.56 6.08
N GLN A 48 -8.52 9.46 4.76
CA GLN A 48 -7.85 10.36 3.84
C GLN A 48 -8.60 11.68 3.74
N SER A 49 -7.87 12.78 3.92
CA SER A 49 -8.34 14.14 3.73
C SER A 49 -8.35 14.50 2.24
N LYS A 50 -9.13 15.53 1.88
CA LYS A 50 -9.24 16.01 0.48
C LYS A 50 -7.94 16.55 -0.11
N ASP A 51 -7.01 16.95 0.74
CA ASP A 51 -5.68 17.43 0.35
C ASP A 51 -4.67 16.28 0.19
N GLY A 52 -5.10 15.02 0.29
CA GLY A 52 -4.27 13.82 0.17
C GLY A 52 -3.61 13.38 1.48
N SER A 53 -3.63 14.22 2.52
CA SER A 53 -3.11 13.86 3.85
C SER A 53 -3.98 12.81 4.53
N TRP A 54 -3.43 12.13 5.53
CA TRP A 54 -4.13 11.11 6.31
C TRP A 54 -4.35 11.58 7.75
N ALA A 55 -5.56 11.37 8.27
CA ALA A 55 -5.90 11.58 9.66
C ALA A 55 -5.97 10.24 10.40
N ILE A 56 -5.11 10.06 11.41
CA ILE A 56 -5.15 8.91 12.31
C ILE A 56 -5.84 9.34 13.61
N ASN A 57 -7.06 8.84 13.82
CA ASN A 57 -7.87 9.16 14.99
C ASN A 57 -7.79 8.03 16.00
N TYR A 58 -7.47 8.34 17.25
CA TYR A 58 -7.24 7.35 18.29
C TYR A 58 -7.65 7.85 19.67
N THR A 59 -7.76 6.93 20.63
CA THR A 59 -8.04 7.25 22.02
C THR A 59 -6.82 7.03 22.90
N ILE A 60 -6.44 8.04 23.66
CA ILE A 60 -5.40 7.96 24.68
C ILE A 60 -6.04 7.60 26.01
N THR A 61 -5.64 6.48 26.59
CA THR A 61 -6.03 6.13 27.96
C THR A 61 -4.91 6.52 28.91
N SER A 62 -5.14 7.57 29.71
CA SER A 62 -4.22 7.98 30.77
C SER A 62 -4.69 7.42 32.11
N THR A 63 -3.82 6.69 32.79
CA THR A 63 -4.00 6.30 34.19
C THR A 63 -3.18 7.22 35.07
N SER A 64 -3.82 8.04 35.90
CA SER A 64 -3.14 8.74 36.97
C SER A 64 -2.92 7.76 38.13
N GLY A 65 -1.67 7.40 38.38
CA GLY A 65 -1.28 6.71 39.60
C GLY A 65 -1.26 7.72 40.74
N SER A 66 -2.16 7.60 41.72
CA SER A 66 -2.03 8.37 42.95
C SER A 66 -0.91 7.78 43.80
N LYS A 67 0.15 8.57 44.09
CA LYS A 67 1.23 8.14 44.99
C LYS A 67 0.79 7.98 46.45
N ASP A 68 -0.45 8.37 46.79
CA ASP A 68 -1.00 8.40 48.16
C ASP A 68 -2.03 7.30 48.47
N GLY A 69 -2.30 6.38 47.53
CA GLY A 69 -3.30 5.32 47.71
C GLY A 69 -4.75 5.71 47.38
N SER A 70 -5.01 6.92 46.88
CA SER A 70 -6.31 7.30 46.31
C SER A 70 -6.63 6.48 45.05
N LYS A 71 -7.94 6.27 44.77
CA LYS A 71 -8.41 5.55 43.58
C LYS A 71 -7.72 6.10 42.32
N SER A 72 -7.08 5.21 41.56
CA SER A 72 -6.55 5.57 40.25
C SER A 72 -7.69 6.02 39.36
N GLY A 73 -7.56 7.22 38.79
CA GLY A 73 -8.45 7.71 37.75
C GLY A 73 -7.94 7.24 36.40
N SER A 74 -8.82 6.66 35.59
CA SER A 74 -8.59 6.45 34.16
C SER A 74 -9.35 7.53 33.39
N SER A 75 -8.67 8.28 32.55
CA SER A 75 -9.28 9.24 31.63
C SER A 75 -8.96 8.86 30.20
N THR A 76 -9.99 8.83 29.35
CA THR A 76 -9.85 8.64 27.90
C THR A 76 -9.99 9.98 27.20
N ALA A 77 -9.05 10.32 26.32
CA ALA A 77 -9.11 11.50 25.46
C ALA A 77 -8.98 11.09 23.99
N ALA A 78 -9.76 11.70 23.10
CA ALA A 78 -9.58 11.55 21.67
C ALA A 78 -8.40 12.41 21.19
N ALA A 79 -7.64 11.89 20.23
CA ALA A 79 -6.55 12.57 19.56
C ALA A 79 -6.57 12.26 18.06
N THR A 80 -6.04 13.19 17.27
CA THR A 80 -5.94 13.06 15.82
C THR A 80 -4.56 13.49 15.38
N ASP A 81 -3.83 12.60 14.74
CA ASP A 81 -2.59 12.94 14.05
C ASP A 81 -2.85 13.18 12.56
N SER A 82 -2.11 14.13 11.97
CA SER A 82 -2.15 14.45 10.52
C SER A 82 -0.86 13.98 9.86
N LEU A 83 -0.95 13.18 8.81
CA LEU A 83 0.16 12.56 8.10
C LEU A 83 0.20 13.12 6.68
N HIS A 84 1.28 13.79 6.34
CA HIS A 84 1.56 14.30 5.00
C HIS A 84 2.73 13.51 4.42
N ASP A 85 2.59 13.03 3.18
CA ASP A 85 3.64 12.28 2.49
C ASP A 85 4.17 11.11 3.35
N ILE A 86 3.24 10.27 3.86
CA ILE A 86 3.54 9.06 4.63
C ILE A 86 2.89 7.86 3.94
N GLU A 87 3.68 6.84 3.63
CA GLU A 87 3.25 5.67 2.88
C GLU A 87 2.72 4.58 3.80
N ARG A 88 3.23 4.49 5.03
CA ARG A 88 2.97 3.36 5.95
C ARG A 88 2.71 3.81 7.37
N VAL A 89 1.90 3.03 8.09
CA VAL A 89 1.80 3.11 9.54
C VAL A 89 1.93 1.73 10.17
N SER A 90 2.59 1.66 11.32
CA SER A 90 2.72 0.45 12.13
C SER A 90 2.17 0.71 13.54
N PHE A 91 1.75 -0.36 14.23
CA PHE A 91 1.16 -0.29 15.56
C PHE A 91 1.90 -1.24 16.51
N SER A 92 1.81 -0.98 17.82
CA SER A 92 2.57 -1.74 18.82
C SER A 92 2.13 -3.20 19.00
N ASP A 93 0.98 -3.59 18.44
CA ASP A 93 0.51 -4.97 18.34
C ASP A 93 0.94 -5.68 17.04
N GLY A 94 1.81 -5.06 16.23
CA GLY A 94 2.36 -5.64 15.01
C GLY A 94 1.45 -5.56 13.79
N VAL A 95 0.34 -4.81 13.88
CA VAL A 95 -0.49 -4.48 12.71
C VAL A 95 0.22 -3.42 11.87
N HIS A 96 0.13 -3.55 10.55
CA HIS A 96 0.62 -2.55 9.60
C HIS A 96 -0.48 -2.17 8.62
N VAL A 97 -0.48 -0.91 8.17
CA VAL A 97 -1.41 -0.39 7.16
C VAL A 97 -0.62 0.37 6.10
N ALA A 98 -0.89 0.02 4.84
CA ALA A 98 -0.40 0.73 3.67
C ALA A 98 -1.36 1.86 3.29
N LEU A 99 -0.83 3.08 3.13
CA LEU A 99 -1.57 4.29 2.76
C LEU A 99 -1.37 4.68 1.29
N ASP A 100 -0.24 4.32 0.68
CA ASP A 100 0.11 4.59 -0.72
C ASP A 100 -0.56 3.60 -1.71
N ILE A 101 -1.85 3.32 -1.51
CA ILE A 101 -2.61 2.31 -2.27
C ILE A 101 -3.53 2.90 -3.34
N ALA A 102 -3.55 4.22 -3.48
CA ALA A 102 -4.53 4.93 -4.29
C ALA A 102 -4.26 4.81 -5.80
N SER A 103 -3.02 4.49 -6.19
CA SER A 103 -2.61 4.41 -7.59
C SER A 103 -1.48 3.39 -7.79
N PRO A 104 -1.41 2.73 -8.96
CA PRO A 104 -0.27 1.90 -9.36
C PRO A 104 1.09 2.62 -9.38
N ASN A 105 1.10 3.96 -9.34
CA ASN A 105 2.34 4.75 -9.27
C ASN A 105 2.93 4.86 -7.86
N GLN A 106 2.26 4.26 -6.88
CA GLN A 106 2.67 4.17 -5.49
C GLN A 106 3.06 2.73 -5.16
N VAL A 107 3.93 2.51 -4.17
CA VAL A 107 4.62 1.23 -4.00
C VAL A 107 3.65 0.11 -3.61
N ALA A 108 2.78 0.30 -2.61
CA ALA A 108 1.76 -0.71 -2.31
C ALA A 108 0.62 -0.70 -3.31
N GLY A 109 0.32 0.44 -3.92
CA GLY A 109 -0.67 0.55 -4.99
C GLY A 109 -0.31 -0.31 -6.21
N ALA A 110 0.96 -0.35 -6.61
CA ALA A 110 1.46 -1.22 -7.68
C ALA A 110 1.27 -2.70 -7.35
N ALA A 111 1.67 -3.11 -6.14
CA ALA A 111 1.50 -4.47 -5.65
C ALA A 111 0.01 -4.88 -5.66
N LEU A 112 -0.86 -4.01 -5.14
CA LEU A 112 -2.31 -4.24 -5.13
C LEU A 112 -2.88 -4.34 -6.54
N ALA A 113 -2.51 -3.42 -7.44
CA ALA A 113 -3.04 -3.34 -8.79
C ALA A 113 -2.69 -4.59 -9.60
N LEU A 114 -1.44 -5.07 -9.50
CA LEU A 114 -1.01 -6.30 -10.16
C LEU A 114 -1.69 -7.54 -9.56
N LEU A 115 -1.80 -7.61 -8.23
CA LEU A 115 -2.53 -8.70 -7.57
C LEU A 115 -3.99 -8.75 -8.03
N TYR A 116 -4.67 -7.60 -8.09
CA TYR A 116 -6.06 -7.56 -8.52
C TYR A 116 -6.22 -7.92 -10.00
N ALA A 117 -5.36 -7.38 -10.87
CA ALA A 117 -5.39 -7.72 -12.31
C ALA A 117 -5.10 -9.21 -12.57
N GLY A 118 -4.25 -9.85 -11.76
CA GLY A 118 -3.91 -11.27 -11.91
C GLY A 118 -4.93 -12.23 -11.30
N PHE A 119 -5.61 -11.83 -10.22
CA PHE A 119 -6.39 -12.75 -9.37
C PHE A 119 -7.85 -12.35 -9.13
N ASP A 120 -8.32 -11.20 -9.63
CA ASP A 120 -9.70 -10.68 -9.47
C ASP A 120 -10.20 -10.74 -8.01
N SER A 121 -9.31 -10.44 -7.06
CA SER A 121 -9.63 -10.46 -5.64
C SER A 121 -8.65 -9.62 -4.84
N LEU A 122 -9.15 -9.07 -3.72
CA LEU A 122 -8.26 -8.45 -2.74
C LEU A 122 -7.30 -9.49 -2.15
N PRO A 123 -6.00 -9.18 -2.06
CA PRO A 123 -5.03 -10.11 -1.50
C PRO A 123 -5.24 -10.29 0.00
N SER A 124 -4.80 -11.44 0.51
CA SER A 124 -4.62 -11.60 1.96
C SER A 124 -3.57 -10.62 2.48
N ALA A 125 -3.63 -10.23 3.76
CA ALA A 125 -2.64 -9.34 4.36
C ALA A 125 -1.18 -9.86 4.21
N THR A 126 -0.99 -11.18 4.26
CA THR A 126 0.33 -11.82 4.05
C THR A 126 0.78 -11.71 2.59
N THR A 127 -0.09 -12.04 1.64
CA THR A 127 0.21 -11.90 0.21
C THR A 127 0.51 -10.46 -0.15
N PHE A 128 -0.27 -9.52 0.39
CA PHE A 128 -0.07 -8.11 0.12
C PHE A 128 1.26 -7.61 0.68
N GLY A 129 1.59 -7.98 1.92
CA GLY A 129 2.86 -7.62 2.54
C GLY A 129 4.08 -8.19 1.81
N HIS A 130 3.98 -9.41 1.30
CA HIS A 130 5.02 -10.00 0.45
C HIS A 130 5.29 -9.16 -0.80
N TRP A 131 4.24 -8.78 -1.52
CA TRP A 131 4.38 -7.99 -2.75
C TRP A 131 4.74 -6.53 -2.51
N ILE A 132 4.35 -5.95 -1.37
CA ILE A 132 4.89 -4.66 -0.91
C ILE A 132 6.40 -4.77 -0.73
N ALA A 133 6.89 -5.79 -0.04
CA ALA A 133 8.34 -5.96 0.18
C ALA A 133 9.10 -6.13 -1.15
N LYS A 134 8.54 -6.85 -2.12
CA LYS A 134 9.11 -6.93 -3.48
C LYS A 134 9.09 -5.61 -4.23
N ALA A 135 8.03 -4.83 -4.08
CA ALA A 135 7.96 -3.49 -4.66
C ALA A 135 8.99 -2.55 -4.00
N ASP A 136 9.14 -2.59 -2.67
CA ASP A 136 10.14 -1.83 -1.93
C ASP A 136 11.58 -2.19 -2.36
N GLU A 137 11.87 -3.49 -2.61
CA GLU A 137 13.16 -3.95 -3.14
C GLU A 137 13.51 -3.36 -4.52
N ILE A 138 12.50 -3.14 -5.36
CA ILE A 138 12.64 -2.54 -6.70
C ILE A 138 12.75 -1.01 -6.63
N ASN A 139 12.15 -0.41 -5.59
CA ASN A 139 12.01 1.02 -5.51
C ASN A 139 13.31 1.71 -5.09
N ASP A 140 14.01 2.29 -6.06
CA ASP A 140 15.20 3.11 -5.85
C ASP A 140 14.90 4.63 -5.84
N SER A 141 13.62 5.01 -5.91
CA SER A 141 13.19 6.38 -6.18
C SER A 141 11.88 6.75 -5.47
N THR A 142 11.44 7.99 -5.65
CA THR A 142 10.27 8.59 -5.00
C THR A 142 8.95 8.28 -5.73
N THR A 143 9.05 7.64 -6.90
CA THR A 143 7.91 7.30 -7.75
C THR A 143 8.05 5.89 -8.30
N PHE A 144 6.97 5.12 -8.20
CA PHE A 144 6.90 3.77 -8.72
C PHE A 144 6.37 3.81 -10.16
N ASP A 145 7.21 4.26 -11.10
CA ASP A 145 6.82 4.38 -12.51
C ASP A 145 6.47 3.03 -13.17
N GLY A 146 5.87 3.08 -14.37
CA GLY A 146 5.44 1.90 -15.12
C GLY A 146 6.57 0.89 -15.43
N SER A 147 7.84 1.31 -15.49
CA SER A 147 8.96 0.36 -15.68
C SER A 147 9.22 -0.47 -14.41
N LYS A 148 8.95 0.11 -13.23
CA LYS A 148 9.00 -0.59 -11.95
C LYS A 148 7.77 -1.49 -11.77
N VAL A 149 6.59 -1.06 -12.23
CA VAL A 149 5.40 -1.92 -12.30
C VAL A 149 5.65 -3.13 -13.21
N GLU A 150 6.24 -2.93 -14.39
CA GLU A 150 6.65 -4.03 -15.28
C GLU A 150 7.68 -4.95 -14.63
N SER A 151 8.66 -4.40 -13.90
CA SER A 151 9.65 -5.21 -13.18
C SER A 151 9.00 -6.06 -12.09
N LEU A 152 8.06 -5.50 -11.32
CA LEU A 152 7.30 -6.22 -10.30
C LEU A 152 6.39 -7.28 -10.92
N ALA A 153 5.75 -6.99 -12.06
CA ALA A 153 4.97 -7.93 -12.83
C ALA A 153 5.82 -9.11 -13.32
N GLN A 154 7.06 -8.85 -13.76
CA GLN A 154 8.01 -9.90 -14.13
C GLN A 154 8.38 -10.78 -12.93
N THR A 155 8.56 -10.20 -11.74
CA THR A 155 8.75 -10.97 -10.50
C THR A 155 7.54 -11.85 -10.19
N MET A 156 6.32 -11.32 -10.32
CA MET A 156 5.07 -12.09 -10.15
C MET A 156 4.95 -13.25 -11.14
N LEU A 157 5.22 -13.02 -12.42
CA LEU A 157 5.19 -14.09 -13.43
C LEU A 157 6.20 -15.19 -13.09
N THR A 158 7.40 -14.81 -12.66
CA THR A 158 8.45 -15.78 -12.27
C THR A 158 8.01 -16.61 -11.06
N GLU A 159 7.30 -16.02 -10.11
CA GLU A 159 6.87 -16.70 -8.89
C GLU A 159 5.62 -17.57 -9.09
N TYR A 160 4.59 -17.04 -9.76
CA TYR A 160 3.31 -17.74 -9.92
C TYR A 160 3.27 -18.69 -11.11
N VAL A 161 4.04 -18.42 -12.16
CA VAL A 161 4.12 -19.25 -13.38
C VAL A 161 5.58 -19.51 -13.77
N PRO A 162 6.38 -20.20 -12.93
CA PRO A 162 7.82 -20.38 -13.14
C PRO A 162 8.16 -21.17 -14.42
N ASP A 163 7.23 -22.02 -14.90
CA ASP A 163 7.36 -22.76 -16.16
C ASP A 163 6.85 -21.95 -17.38
N GLY A 164 6.43 -20.70 -17.15
CA GLY A 164 5.83 -19.80 -18.12
C GLY A 164 4.31 -19.97 -18.27
N ILE A 165 3.72 -19.03 -19.01
CA ILE A 165 2.30 -19.01 -19.40
C ILE A 165 2.22 -18.68 -20.90
N SER A 166 1.24 -19.22 -21.61
CA SER A 166 1.04 -18.82 -23.01
C SER A 166 0.47 -17.41 -23.11
N ASP A 167 0.83 -16.68 -24.16
CA ASP A 167 0.30 -15.33 -24.43
C ASP A 167 -1.23 -15.29 -24.41
N SER A 168 -1.87 -16.28 -25.04
CA SER A 168 -3.32 -16.41 -25.05
C SER A 168 -3.91 -16.63 -23.65
N SER A 169 -3.24 -17.39 -22.78
CA SER A 169 -3.74 -17.64 -21.42
C SER A 169 -3.58 -16.39 -20.55
N LEU A 170 -2.44 -15.70 -20.68
CA LEU A 170 -2.19 -14.45 -19.98
C LEU A 170 -3.22 -13.39 -20.39
N VAL A 171 -3.44 -13.18 -21.69
CA VAL A 171 -4.45 -12.24 -22.20
C VAL A 171 -5.84 -12.57 -21.66
N ASN A 172 -6.24 -13.84 -21.71
CA ASN A 172 -7.55 -14.24 -21.19
C ASN A 172 -7.72 -13.92 -19.70
N ILE A 173 -6.72 -14.21 -18.87
CA ILE A 173 -6.77 -13.93 -17.42
C ILE A 173 -6.87 -12.43 -17.18
N LEU A 174 -5.91 -11.66 -17.71
CA LEU A 174 -5.84 -10.22 -17.46
C LEU A 174 -7.09 -9.50 -17.98
N TYR A 175 -7.53 -9.83 -19.19
CA TYR A 175 -8.70 -9.19 -19.79
C TYR A 175 -9.98 -9.55 -19.03
N THR A 176 -10.15 -10.82 -18.64
CA THR A 176 -11.32 -11.23 -17.85
C THR A 176 -11.37 -10.50 -16.52
N ASN A 177 -10.24 -10.44 -15.81
CA ASN A 177 -10.18 -9.83 -14.49
C ASN A 177 -10.34 -8.32 -14.55
N VAL A 178 -9.74 -7.65 -15.54
CA VAL A 178 -9.74 -6.18 -15.64
C VAL A 178 -10.99 -5.62 -16.33
N VAL A 179 -11.50 -6.32 -17.35
CA VAL A 179 -12.67 -5.87 -18.13
C VAL A 179 -13.98 -6.49 -17.63
N GLY A 180 -13.92 -7.63 -16.93
CA GLY A 180 -15.08 -8.30 -16.36
C GLY A 180 -15.76 -9.31 -17.30
N HIS A 181 -15.17 -9.61 -18.46
CA HIS A 181 -15.60 -10.70 -19.34
C HIS A 181 -14.43 -11.26 -20.15
N VAL A 182 -14.58 -12.49 -20.63
CA VAL A 182 -13.60 -13.13 -21.52
C VAL A 182 -13.51 -12.32 -22.82
N PRO A 183 -12.30 -12.07 -23.37
CA PRO A 183 -12.16 -11.38 -24.64
C PRO A 183 -12.80 -12.19 -25.77
N ASP A 184 -13.39 -11.51 -26.73
CA ASP A 184 -13.77 -12.15 -27.99
C ASP A 184 -12.53 -12.49 -28.83
N GLN A 185 -12.75 -13.10 -30.01
CA GLN A 185 -11.65 -13.54 -30.84
C GLN A 185 -10.81 -12.38 -31.40
N ASP A 186 -11.43 -11.24 -31.70
CA ASP A 186 -10.73 -10.08 -32.27
C ASP A 186 -9.92 -9.36 -31.16
N GLU A 187 -10.48 -9.24 -29.97
CA GLU A 187 -9.81 -8.72 -28.77
C GLU A 187 -8.61 -9.60 -28.38
N LEU A 188 -8.81 -10.93 -28.33
CA LEU A 188 -7.73 -11.88 -28.03
C LEU A 188 -6.62 -11.80 -29.09
N ASN A 189 -6.98 -11.75 -30.37
CA ASN A 189 -6.02 -11.62 -31.46
C ASN A 189 -5.23 -10.30 -31.35
N HIS A 190 -5.90 -9.21 -30.98
CA HIS A 190 -5.25 -7.91 -30.82
C HIS A 190 -4.15 -7.95 -29.77
N PHE A 191 -4.44 -8.38 -28.54
CA PHE A 191 -3.45 -8.37 -27.47
C PHE A 191 -2.36 -9.44 -27.65
N THR A 192 -2.71 -10.61 -28.19
CA THR A 192 -1.69 -11.63 -28.50
C THR A 192 -0.76 -11.18 -29.62
N GLN A 193 -1.24 -10.39 -30.60
CA GLN A 193 -0.37 -9.82 -31.64
C GLN A 193 0.63 -8.82 -31.08
N LEU A 194 0.24 -8.01 -30.09
CA LEU A 194 1.14 -7.07 -29.40
C LEU A 194 2.26 -7.78 -28.62
N LEU A 195 2.01 -9.00 -28.14
CA LEU A 195 3.04 -9.85 -27.54
C LEU A 195 3.92 -10.48 -28.64
N ALA A 196 3.31 -10.99 -29.70
CA ALA A 196 4.00 -11.68 -30.78
C ALA A 196 4.95 -10.79 -31.59
N ASP A 197 4.62 -9.51 -31.77
CA ASP A 197 5.48 -8.53 -32.46
C ASP A 197 6.48 -7.81 -31.54
N GLY A 198 6.43 -8.09 -30.23
CA GLY A 198 7.33 -7.52 -29.23
C GLY A 198 6.99 -6.08 -28.83
N THR A 199 5.80 -5.58 -29.17
CA THR A 199 5.31 -4.28 -28.67
C THR A 199 5.21 -4.27 -27.15
N TYR A 200 4.73 -5.37 -26.57
CA TYR A 200 4.77 -5.62 -25.13
C TYR A 200 5.49 -6.92 -24.81
N SER A 201 6.21 -6.95 -23.69
CA SER A 201 6.53 -8.20 -23.01
C SER A 201 5.29 -8.74 -22.28
N GLN A 202 5.30 -9.99 -21.85
CA GLN A 202 4.22 -10.49 -20.98
C GLN A 202 4.11 -9.67 -19.67
N ALA A 203 5.25 -9.28 -19.09
CA ALA A 203 5.28 -8.42 -17.92
C ALA A 203 4.75 -7.01 -18.22
N GLY A 204 5.07 -6.45 -19.38
CA GLY A 204 4.60 -5.15 -19.82
C GLY A 204 3.10 -5.13 -20.08
N LEU A 205 2.54 -6.21 -20.64
CA LEU A 205 1.10 -6.36 -20.79
C LEU A 205 0.40 -6.52 -19.42
N PHE A 206 1.02 -7.23 -18.49
CA PHE A 206 0.50 -7.35 -17.12
C PHE A 206 0.53 -6.01 -16.38
N ALA A 207 1.61 -5.24 -16.50
CA ALA A 207 1.68 -3.88 -15.98
C ALA A 207 0.61 -2.98 -16.61
N LEU A 208 0.43 -3.03 -17.93
CA LEU A 208 -0.62 -2.28 -18.63
C LEU A 208 -2.02 -2.60 -18.08
N ALA A 209 -2.31 -3.88 -17.84
CA ALA A 209 -3.58 -4.31 -17.26
C ALA A 209 -3.75 -3.75 -15.83
N ALA A 210 -2.70 -3.83 -15.01
CA ALA A 210 -2.68 -3.30 -13.64
C ALA A 210 -2.89 -1.79 -13.59
N GLU A 211 -2.25 -1.04 -14.50
CA GLU A 211 -2.29 0.42 -14.59
C GLU A 211 -3.60 0.98 -15.18
N SER A 212 -4.44 0.11 -15.75
CA SER A 212 -5.69 0.54 -16.36
C SER A 212 -6.66 1.18 -15.35
N SER A 213 -7.41 2.18 -15.81
CA SER A 213 -8.47 2.79 -15.00
C SER A 213 -9.55 1.78 -14.65
N LEU A 214 -9.84 0.83 -15.55
CA LEU A 214 -10.81 -0.25 -15.31
C LEU A 214 -10.41 -1.10 -14.09
N ASN A 215 -9.14 -1.49 -13.99
CA ASN A 215 -8.65 -2.24 -12.83
C ASN A 215 -8.73 -1.40 -11.55
N THR A 216 -8.27 -0.14 -11.62
CA THR A 216 -8.28 0.77 -10.46
C THR A 216 -9.71 1.01 -9.95
N GLU A 217 -10.67 1.21 -10.84
CA GLU A 217 -12.08 1.41 -10.51
C GLU A 217 -12.69 0.20 -9.78
N GLN A 218 -12.28 -1.03 -10.12
CA GLN A 218 -12.80 -2.24 -9.50
C GLN A 218 -12.43 -2.36 -8.02
N TYR A 219 -11.16 -2.17 -7.67
CA TYR A 219 -10.74 -2.30 -6.28
C TYR A 219 -10.85 -1.00 -5.49
N ALA A 220 -11.03 0.17 -6.12
CA ALA A 220 -11.17 1.46 -5.44
C ALA A 220 -12.30 1.48 -4.40
N ALA A 221 -13.42 0.80 -4.65
CA ALA A 221 -14.51 0.69 -3.69
C ALA A 221 -14.25 -0.35 -2.58
N LEU A 222 -13.30 -1.27 -2.81
CA LEU A 222 -12.94 -2.34 -1.89
C LEU A 222 -11.83 -1.91 -0.93
N ILE A 223 -10.95 -1.02 -1.37
CA ILE A 223 -9.93 -0.42 -0.53
C ILE A 223 -10.53 0.77 0.23
N GLY A 224 -10.53 0.64 1.56
CA GLY A 224 -10.96 1.71 2.44
C GLY A 224 -9.86 2.75 2.64
N ASN A 225 -9.80 3.27 3.86
CA ASN A 225 -8.80 4.24 4.28
C ASN A 225 -7.47 3.57 4.64
N GLY A 226 -6.82 2.97 3.62
CA GLY A 226 -5.63 2.15 3.77
C GLY A 226 -5.94 0.64 3.83
N LEU A 227 -4.93 -0.19 3.58
CA LEU A 227 -5.07 -1.65 3.52
C LEU A 227 -4.05 -2.33 4.43
N GLN A 228 -4.54 -3.24 5.29
CA GLN A 228 -3.69 -3.95 6.23
C GLN A 228 -2.79 -4.97 5.52
N TYR A 229 -1.56 -5.09 6.00
CA TYR A 229 -0.60 -6.07 5.50
C TYR A 229 0.24 -6.67 6.64
N VAL A 230 0.86 -7.82 6.39
CA VAL A 230 1.85 -8.41 7.28
C VAL A 230 3.23 -8.07 6.73
N ALA A 231 3.99 -7.24 7.44
CA ALA A 231 5.35 -6.93 7.04
C ALA A 231 6.23 -8.20 7.06
N GLU A 232 7.02 -8.42 6.01
CA GLU A 232 8.02 -9.49 6.04
C GLU A 232 9.15 -9.09 6.99
N ASN A 233 9.52 -10.00 7.90
CA ASN A 233 10.62 -9.78 8.84
C ASN A 233 11.96 -9.80 8.08
N GLY A 234 12.39 -8.67 7.53
CA GLY A 234 13.70 -8.56 6.90
C GLY A 234 13.91 -7.27 6.12
N LYS A 235 14.56 -6.30 6.77
CA LYS A 235 15.01 -5.00 6.25
C LYS A 235 13.93 -3.92 6.16
N VAL A 236 13.59 -3.37 7.32
CA VAL A 236 13.51 -1.91 7.42
C VAL A 236 14.88 -1.36 7.01
N GLY A 237 14.95 -0.71 5.85
CA GLY A 237 16.10 0.12 5.44
C GLY A 237 16.23 1.35 6.32
#